data_AF-A0A4U9HRT0-F1
#
_entry.id   AF-A0A4U9HRT0-F1
#
_cell.length_a   1.000
_cell.length_b   1.000
_cell.length_c   1.000
_cell.angle_alpha   90.00
_cell.angle_beta   90.00
_cell.angle_gamma   90.00
#
_symmetry.space_group_name_H-M   'P 1'
#
loop_
_entity.id
_entity.type
_entity.pdbx_description
1 polymer ?
#
loop_
_entity_poly.entity_id
_entity_poly.type
_entity_poly.pdbx_seq_one_letter_code
_entity_poly.pdbx_strand_id
1 'polypeptide(L)'
;MMQKKSIYVAYTGGTIGMQRSENGYIPVSGHLQRQLALMPEFHRPEMPDFTIHEYDPLMDSSDMTPEDWQHIADDIKAHYDQYDGFVILHGTDTMAFTASALSFMLENLSKPVIVTGSQIPLAELRSDGQINLLNSLYVAANFPINEVSLFFNNRLYRGNRTTKAHADGFDAFASPNLSPLLEAGIHIRRLGTPPPLILRASWWFILLPRSR
;
A
#
# COMPACT_ATOMS: atom_id res chain seq x y z
N MET A 1 -4.87 26.26 13.21
CA MET A 1 -4.02 25.63 12.17
C MET A 1 -4.60 24.24 11.92
N MET A 2 -4.74 23.81 10.67
CA MET A 2 -5.17 22.43 10.39
C MET A 2 -4.11 21.47 10.93
N GLN A 3 -4.53 20.45 11.67
CA GLN A 3 -3.64 19.46 12.25
C GLN A 3 -2.97 18.65 11.12
N LYS A 4 -1.64 18.56 11.16
CA LYS A 4 -0.87 17.75 10.22
C LYS A 4 -1.26 16.28 10.39
N LYS A 5 -1.52 15.60 9.27
CA LYS A 5 -1.93 14.19 9.26
C LYS A 5 -0.75 13.28 9.58
N SER A 6 -1.01 12.17 10.25
CA SER A 6 -0.01 11.14 10.55
C SER A 6 -0.36 9.83 9.86
N ILE A 7 0.56 9.28 9.07
CA ILE A 7 0.34 8.08 8.25
C ILE A 7 1.25 6.94 8.72
N TYR A 8 0.66 5.77 8.94
CA TYR A 8 1.41 4.56 9.24
C TYR A 8 1.90 3.90 7.95
N VAL A 9 3.17 3.52 7.89
CA VAL A 9 3.76 2.81 6.76
C VAL A 9 4.21 1.43 7.23
N ALA A 10 3.47 0.39 6.84
CA ALA A 10 3.90 -0.99 7.04
C ALA A 10 4.84 -1.38 5.89
N TYR A 11 6.14 -1.49 6.18
CA TYR A 11 7.13 -1.99 5.23
C TYR A 11 7.22 -3.51 5.35
N THR A 12 6.35 -4.18 4.59
CA THR A 12 6.23 -5.64 4.60
C THR A 12 7.35 -6.32 3.82
N GLY A 13 7.89 -5.66 2.80
CA GLY A 13 8.90 -6.20 1.91
C GLY A 13 8.81 -5.65 0.49
N GLY A 14 9.36 -6.41 -0.45
CA GLY A 14 9.43 -6.03 -1.87
C GLY A 14 10.63 -5.15 -2.24
N THR A 15 10.81 -4.99 -3.55
CA THR A 15 11.95 -4.34 -4.19
C THR A 15 12.20 -2.91 -3.73
N ILE A 16 11.16 -2.18 -3.31
CA ILE A 16 11.23 -0.74 -2.99
C ILE A 16 12.30 -0.38 -1.95
N GLY A 17 12.53 -1.21 -0.93
CA GLY A 17 13.54 -0.96 0.09
C GLY A 17 14.82 -1.77 -0.06
N MET A 18 14.98 -2.51 -1.16
CA MET A 18 16.18 -3.31 -1.41
C MET A 18 17.39 -2.45 -1.80
N GLN A 19 18.59 -2.98 -1.59
CA GLN A 19 19.85 -2.38 -1.99
C GLN A 19 20.53 -3.21 -3.07
N ARG A 20 21.20 -2.56 -4.01
CA ARG A 20 22.01 -3.24 -5.03
C ARG A 20 23.23 -3.91 -4.42
N SER A 21 23.47 -5.17 -4.82
CA SER A 21 24.66 -5.95 -4.53
C SER A 21 25.26 -6.53 -5.81
N GLU A 22 26.39 -7.25 -5.70
CA GLU A 22 27.01 -7.95 -6.84
C GLU A 22 26.10 -9.04 -7.43
N ASN A 23 25.20 -9.61 -6.62
CA ASN A 23 24.31 -10.72 -7.01
C ASN A 23 22.86 -10.27 -7.27
N GLY A 24 22.63 -8.98 -7.50
CA GLY A 24 21.29 -8.41 -7.67
C GLY A 24 20.82 -7.62 -6.45
N TYR A 25 19.51 -7.41 -6.33
CA TYR A 25 18.92 -6.64 -5.22
C TYR A 25 18.70 -7.52 -3.99
N ILE A 26 19.10 -7.02 -2.83
CA ILE A 26 18.96 -7.72 -1.54
C ILE A 26 18.24 -6.85 -0.52
N PRO A 27 17.42 -7.44 0.38
CA PRO A 27 16.87 -6.70 1.51
C PRO A 27 17.99 -6.31 2.48
N VAL A 28 17.97 -5.07 2.96
CA VAL A 28 18.92 -4.56 3.96
C VAL A 28 18.14 -3.81 5.04
N SER A 29 18.20 -4.29 6.28
CA SER A 29 17.41 -3.71 7.36
C SER A 29 17.72 -2.22 7.60
N GLY A 30 16.67 -1.44 7.79
CA GLY A 30 16.72 0.00 7.98
C GLY A 30 17.18 0.79 6.74
N HIS A 31 17.42 0.15 5.59
CA HIS A 31 17.91 0.83 4.40
C HIS A 31 16.90 1.86 3.89
N LEU A 32 15.63 1.49 3.78
CA LEU A 32 14.56 2.37 3.32
C LEU A 32 14.44 3.64 4.19
N GLN A 33 14.46 3.49 5.51
CA GLN A 33 14.34 4.59 6.48
C GLN A 33 15.55 5.53 6.34
N ARG A 34 16.76 4.99 6.18
CA ARG A 34 17.97 5.80 5.94
C ARG A 34 17.87 6.58 4.62
N GLN A 35 17.36 5.98 3.55
CA GLN A 35 17.17 6.66 2.26
C GLN A 35 16.13 7.78 2.37
N LEU A 36 14.97 7.51 2.97
CA LEU A 36 13.91 8.50 3.14
C LEU A 36 14.33 9.68 4.02
N ALA A 37 15.18 9.46 5.02
CA ALA A 37 15.75 10.54 5.83
C ALA A 37 16.63 11.51 5.00
N LEU A 38 17.20 11.06 3.89
CA LEU A 38 18.05 11.86 3.00
C LEU A 38 17.28 12.54 1.85
N MET A 39 15.97 12.29 1.72
CA MET A 39 15.11 12.77 0.64
C MET A 39 14.21 13.92 1.11
N PRO A 40 14.57 15.21 0.88
CA PRO A 40 13.87 16.36 1.46
C PRO A 40 12.40 16.47 1.07
N GLU A 41 12.01 15.93 -0.08
CA GLU A 41 10.64 15.93 -0.60
C GLU A 41 9.64 15.22 0.32
N PHE A 42 10.09 14.22 1.11
CA PHE A 42 9.25 13.54 2.09
C PHE A 42 9.04 14.33 3.39
N HIS A 43 9.89 15.34 3.65
CA HIS A 43 9.88 16.14 4.89
C HIS A 43 9.34 17.55 4.68
N ARG A 44 8.78 17.82 3.50
CA ARG A 44 8.17 19.09 3.17
C ARG A 44 6.97 19.42 4.08
N PRO A 45 6.70 20.71 4.36
CA PRO A 45 5.55 21.10 5.20
C PRO A 45 4.19 20.59 4.69
N GLU A 46 4.05 20.41 3.38
CA GLU A 46 2.82 19.95 2.72
C GLU A 46 2.62 18.43 2.80
N MET A 47 3.67 17.67 3.15
CA MET A 47 3.59 16.22 3.33
C MET A 47 3.05 15.88 4.72
N PRO A 48 2.31 14.78 4.90
CA PRO A 48 1.97 14.30 6.24
C PRO A 48 3.22 13.87 7.02
N ASP A 49 3.11 13.81 8.33
CA ASP A 49 4.06 13.02 9.12
C ASP A 49 3.82 11.53 8.85
N PHE A 50 4.85 10.72 8.91
CA PHE A 50 4.71 9.27 8.74
C PHE A 50 5.65 8.50 9.66
N THR A 51 5.21 7.31 10.05
CA THR A 51 6.01 6.35 10.83
C THR A 51 6.16 5.07 10.03
N ILE A 52 7.39 4.55 9.93
CA ILE A 52 7.66 3.29 9.23
C ILE A 52 7.85 2.17 10.25
N HIS A 53 7.03 1.14 10.11
CA HIS A 53 7.23 -0.15 10.77
C HIS A 53 7.78 -1.14 9.74
N GLU A 54 9.06 -1.48 9.86
CA GLU A 54 9.70 -2.50 9.02
C GLU A 54 9.47 -3.87 9.62
N TYR A 55 8.99 -4.81 8.81
CA TYR A 55 8.75 -6.18 9.24
C TYR A 55 10.08 -6.93 9.36
N ASP A 56 10.17 -7.83 10.34
CA ASP A 56 11.32 -8.69 10.55
C ASP A 56 10.86 -10.15 10.70
N PRO A 57 11.14 -11.03 9.73
CA PRO A 57 11.84 -10.75 8.47
C PRO A 57 10.97 -9.97 7.46
N LEU A 58 11.62 -9.29 6.52
CA LEU A 58 10.95 -8.78 5.32
C LEU A 58 10.44 -9.96 4.48
N MET A 59 9.23 -9.81 3.94
CA MET A 59 8.54 -10.83 3.16
C MET A 59 8.80 -10.66 1.66
N ASP A 60 9.09 -11.77 0.97
CA ASP A 60 8.99 -11.82 -0.49
C ASP A 60 7.52 -11.99 -0.87
N SER A 61 7.00 -11.12 -1.73
CA SER A 61 5.61 -11.20 -2.16
C SER A 61 5.29 -12.51 -2.85
N SER A 62 6.24 -13.13 -3.56
CA SER A 62 6.02 -14.42 -4.24
C SER A 62 5.77 -15.58 -3.27
N ASP A 63 6.24 -15.46 -2.02
CA ASP A 63 6.10 -16.48 -0.97
C ASP A 63 4.93 -16.20 0.00
N MET A 64 4.14 -15.15 -0.25
CA MET A 64 3.08 -14.75 0.67
C MET A 64 1.92 -15.74 0.73
N THR A 65 1.42 -15.88 1.95
CA THR A 65 0.36 -16.78 2.37
C THR A 65 -0.82 -16.00 2.99
N PRO A 66 -1.99 -16.63 3.16
CA PRO A 66 -3.10 -16.02 3.90
C PRO A 66 -2.74 -15.59 5.33
N GLU A 67 -1.81 -16.29 5.98
CA GLU A 67 -1.29 -15.94 7.29
C GLU A 67 -0.57 -14.58 7.28
N ASP A 68 0.15 -14.27 6.20
CA ASP A 68 0.81 -12.96 6.03
C ASP A 68 -0.22 -11.84 5.85
N TRP A 69 -1.34 -12.11 5.15
CA TRP A 69 -2.44 -11.14 5.05
C TRP A 69 -3.09 -10.89 6.41
N GLN A 70 -3.22 -11.94 7.23
CA GLN A 70 -3.72 -11.82 8.60
C GLN A 70 -2.78 -10.98 9.46
N HIS A 71 -1.47 -11.20 9.36
CA HIS A 71 -0.47 -10.40 10.05
C HIS A 71 -0.58 -8.91 9.69
N ILE A 72 -0.69 -8.58 8.39
CA ILE A 72 -0.86 -7.19 7.94
C ILE A 72 -2.17 -6.59 8.46
N ALA A 73 -3.27 -7.35 8.44
CA ALA A 73 -4.56 -6.87 8.94
C ALA A 73 -4.54 -6.61 10.45
N ASP A 74 -3.90 -7.48 11.23
CA ASP A 74 -3.73 -7.33 12.67
C ASP A 74 -2.83 -6.14 13.03
N ASP A 75 -1.78 -5.90 12.25
CA ASP A 75 -0.90 -4.73 12.39
C ASP A 75 -1.67 -3.41 12.14
N ILE A 76 -2.44 -3.33 11.06
CA ILE A 76 -3.32 -2.18 10.79
C ILE A 76 -4.31 -1.97 11.94
N LYS A 77 -4.91 -3.05 12.45
CA LYS A 77 -5.87 -3.00 13.55
C LYS A 77 -5.24 -2.51 14.85
N ALA A 78 -4.03 -2.97 15.18
CA ALA A 78 -3.31 -2.57 16.38
C ALA A 78 -2.97 -1.07 16.40
N HIS A 79 -2.74 -0.50 15.21
CA HIS A 79 -2.39 0.92 15.03
C HIS A 79 -3.58 1.78 14.57
N TYR A 80 -4.79 1.21 14.49
CA TYR A 80 -5.90 1.83 13.78
C TYR A 80 -6.25 3.22 14.29
N ASP A 81 -6.33 3.38 15.62
CA ASP A 81 -6.75 4.64 16.25
C ASP A 81 -5.64 5.69 16.35
N GLN A 82 -4.37 5.30 16.14
CA GLN A 82 -3.20 6.17 16.32
C GLN A 82 -2.88 7.02 15.08
N TYR A 83 -3.27 6.54 13.89
CA TYR A 83 -2.93 7.15 12.60
C TYR A 83 -4.18 7.56 11.81
N ASP A 84 -4.02 8.50 10.89
CA ASP A 84 -5.09 8.99 10.02
C ASP A 84 -5.28 8.12 8.76
N GLY A 85 -4.30 7.27 8.43
CA GLY A 85 -4.30 6.41 7.25
C GLY A 85 -3.10 5.48 7.22
N PHE A 86 -3.12 4.53 6.29
CA PHE A 86 -2.15 3.43 6.20
C PHE A 86 -1.61 3.31 4.78
N VAL A 87 -0.30 3.14 4.66
CA VAL A 87 0.39 2.76 3.44
C VAL A 87 1.08 1.43 3.67
N ILE A 88 0.84 0.44 2.82
CA ILE A 88 1.46 -0.89 2.89
C ILE A 88 2.45 -0.99 1.74
N LEU A 89 3.75 -0.97 2.05
CA LEU A 89 4.81 -1.20 1.08
C LEU A 89 4.99 -2.69 0.87
N HIS A 90 4.87 -3.13 -0.37
CA HIS A 90 4.71 -4.53 -0.74
C HIS A 90 5.43 -4.86 -2.05
N GLY A 91 5.86 -6.12 -2.23
CA GLY A 91 6.38 -6.61 -3.51
C GLY A 91 5.28 -6.72 -4.59
N THR A 92 5.64 -6.58 -5.87
CA THR A 92 4.63 -6.42 -6.94
C THR A 92 3.99 -7.73 -7.39
N ASP A 93 4.56 -8.90 -7.08
CA ASP A 93 4.08 -10.18 -7.62
C ASP A 93 2.68 -10.57 -7.13
N THR A 94 2.43 -10.39 -5.83
CA THR A 94 1.15 -10.75 -5.22
C THR A 94 0.39 -9.55 -4.62
N MET A 95 0.84 -8.32 -4.90
CA MET A 95 0.24 -7.09 -4.35
C MET A 95 -1.29 -7.00 -4.58
N ALA A 96 -1.77 -7.41 -5.75
CA ALA A 96 -3.20 -7.41 -6.07
C ALA A 96 -4.00 -8.43 -5.22
N PHE A 97 -3.39 -9.57 -4.87
CA PHE A 97 -4.00 -10.56 -3.98
C PHE A 97 -4.10 -10.01 -2.56
N THR A 98 -3.02 -9.45 -2.01
CA THR A 98 -3.02 -8.82 -0.69
C THR A 98 -4.02 -7.68 -0.60
N ALA A 99 -4.05 -6.78 -1.59
CA ALA A 99 -5.03 -5.68 -1.64
C ALA A 99 -6.48 -6.19 -1.72
N SER A 100 -6.71 -7.32 -2.41
CA SER A 100 -8.02 -7.96 -2.46
C SER A 100 -8.41 -8.57 -1.12
N ALA A 101 -7.52 -9.36 -0.50
CA ALA A 101 -7.74 -10.02 0.78
C ALA A 101 -8.06 -9.01 1.89
N LEU A 102 -7.22 -7.98 2.05
CA LEU A 102 -7.42 -6.93 3.05
C LEU A 102 -8.76 -6.20 2.86
N SER A 103 -9.24 -6.04 1.63
CA SER A 103 -10.53 -5.39 1.37
C SER A 103 -11.72 -6.15 1.96
N PHE A 104 -11.59 -7.47 2.13
CA PHE A 104 -12.61 -8.30 2.77
C PHE A 104 -12.38 -8.45 4.28
N MET A 105 -11.13 -8.43 4.74
CA MET A 105 -10.76 -8.58 6.15
C MET A 105 -11.05 -7.32 6.97
N LEU A 106 -10.88 -6.13 6.37
CA LEU A 106 -11.05 -4.84 7.03
C LEU A 106 -12.49 -4.31 6.86
N GLU A 107 -13.44 -4.94 7.56
CA GLU A 107 -14.84 -4.49 7.56
C GLU A 107 -15.01 -3.09 8.19
N ASN A 108 -15.95 -2.30 7.66
CA ASN A 108 -16.29 -0.96 8.16
C ASN A 108 -15.10 0.02 8.20
N LEU A 109 -14.16 -0.16 7.29
CA LEU A 109 -12.99 0.70 7.14
C LEU A 109 -13.41 2.18 6.97
N SER A 110 -12.92 3.04 7.86
CA SER A 110 -13.20 4.49 7.91
C SER A 110 -11.97 5.37 7.66
N LYS A 111 -10.83 4.75 7.32
CA LYS A 111 -9.53 5.38 7.02
C LYS A 111 -8.93 4.77 5.75
N PRO A 112 -8.16 5.52 4.95
CA PRO A 112 -7.56 4.99 3.74
C PRO A 112 -6.47 3.95 4.05
N VAL A 113 -6.48 2.85 3.28
CA VAL A 113 -5.41 1.86 3.25
C VAL A 113 -4.91 1.76 1.80
N ILE A 114 -3.67 2.15 1.55
CA ILE A 114 -3.07 2.18 0.21
C ILE A 114 -1.94 1.18 0.15
N VAL A 115 -2.09 0.13 -0.65
CA VAL A 115 -1.01 -0.79 -0.98
C VAL A 115 -0.21 -0.22 -2.16
N THR A 116 1.11 -0.18 -2.04
CA THR A 116 1.98 0.30 -3.11
C THR A 116 3.35 -0.38 -3.04
N GLY A 117 4.21 -0.11 -4.02
CA GLY A 117 5.54 -0.68 -4.11
C GLY A 117 6.28 -0.09 -5.31
N SER A 118 7.26 -0.82 -5.82
CA SER A 118 8.00 -0.40 -7.01
C SER A 118 8.64 -1.57 -7.75
N GLN A 119 8.94 -1.36 -9.02
CA GLN A 119 9.74 -2.28 -9.83
C GLN A 119 11.24 -2.03 -9.62
N ILE A 120 11.62 -0.77 -9.35
CA ILE A 120 13.02 -0.37 -9.11
C ILE A 120 13.15 0.07 -7.64
N PRO A 121 14.22 -0.33 -6.91
CA PRO A 121 14.41 0.11 -5.54
C PRO A 121 14.47 1.63 -5.40
N LEU A 122 14.02 2.17 -4.26
CA LEU A 122 13.87 3.61 -4.05
C LEU A 122 15.20 4.37 -4.16
N ALA A 123 16.32 3.74 -3.80
CA ALA A 123 17.66 4.35 -3.87
C ALA A 123 18.23 4.46 -5.30
N GLU A 124 17.64 3.78 -6.28
CA GLU A 124 18.17 3.73 -7.64
C GLU A 124 17.69 4.91 -8.50
N LEU A 125 18.52 5.30 -9.48
CA LEU A 125 18.20 6.38 -10.39
C LEU A 125 16.97 6.02 -11.24
N ARG A 126 16.00 6.96 -11.33
CA ARG A 126 14.71 6.80 -12.04
C ARG A 126 13.80 5.73 -11.42
N SER A 127 13.93 5.48 -10.12
CA SER A 127 13.01 4.63 -9.38
C SER A 127 11.56 5.14 -9.44
N ASP A 128 10.63 4.23 -9.71
CA ASP A 128 9.20 4.45 -9.53
C ASP A 128 8.79 4.45 -8.05
N GLY A 129 9.62 3.91 -7.15
CA GLY A 129 9.34 3.82 -5.71
C GLY A 129 9.24 5.16 -5.02
N GLN A 130 10.08 6.13 -5.40
CA GLN A 130 10.01 7.49 -4.86
C GLN A 130 8.65 8.12 -5.13
N ILE A 131 8.20 8.11 -6.40
CA ILE A 131 6.93 8.71 -6.82
C ILE A 131 5.73 7.94 -6.26
N ASN A 132 5.78 6.61 -6.25
CA ASN A 132 4.70 5.77 -5.74
C ASN A 132 4.47 5.97 -4.25
N LEU A 133 5.53 5.95 -3.42
CA LEU A 133 5.41 6.17 -1.98
C LEU A 133 5.01 7.61 -1.66
N LEU A 134 5.64 8.60 -2.29
CA LEU A 134 5.35 10.01 -2.05
C LEU A 134 3.88 10.34 -2.36
N ASN A 135 3.36 9.88 -3.50
CA ASN A 135 1.96 10.09 -3.84
C ASN A 135 1.03 9.30 -2.93
N SER A 136 1.39 8.07 -2.52
CA SER A 136 0.56 7.28 -1.61
C SER A 136 0.38 7.98 -0.26
N LEU A 137 1.47 8.50 0.33
CA LEU A 137 1.41 9.31 1.55
C LEU A 137 0.53 10.55 1.35
N TYR A 138 0.76 11.30 0.27
CA TYR A 138 0.03 12.53 0.00
C TYR A 138 -1.47 12.29 -0.24
N VAL A 139 -1.83 11.25 -0.99
CA VAL A 139 -3.22 10.86 -1.26
C VAL A 139 -3.91 10.36 0.01
N ALA A 140 -3.25 9.54 0.82
CA ALA A 140 -3.82 9.07 2.09
C ALA A 140 -4.17 10.24 3.04
N ALA A 141 -3.33 11.27 3.08
CA ALA A 141 -3.55 12.44 3.93
C ALA A 141 -4.59 13.44 3.39
N ASN A 142 -4.55 13.73 2.08
CA ASN A 142 -5.28 14.86 1.49
C ASN A 142 -6.51 14.45 0.66
N PHE A 143 -6.54 13.22 0.16
CA PHE A 143 -7.64 12.69 -0.64
C PHE A 143 -8.11 11.33 -0.08
N PRO A 144 -8.48 11.25 1.20
CA PRO A 144 -8.79 9.98 1.85
C PRO A 144 -9.97 9.29 1.16
N ILE A 145 -9.74 8.05 0.74
CA ILE A 145 -10.75 7.12 0.25
C ILE A 145 -10.74 5.93 1.19
N ASN A 146 -11.86 5.73 1.90
CA ASN A 146 -11.99 4.72 2.95
C ASN A 146 -12.22 3.32 2.35
N GLU A 147 -11.22 2.87 1.59
CA GLU A 147 -11.17 1.58 0.93
C GLU A 147 -9.73 1.05 1.02
N VAL A 148 -9.57 -0.26 0.87
CA VAL A 148 -8.27 -0.81 0.48
C VAL A 148 -8.08 -0.53 -1.00
N SER A 149 -7.04 0.23 -1.31
CA SER A 149 -6.71 0.70 -2.65
C SER A 149 -5.27 0.34 -3.01
N LEU A 150 -4.96 0.33 -4.29
CA LEU A 150 -3.63 0.06 -4.81
C LEU A 150 -3.17 1.28 -5.61
N PHE A 151 -2.04 1.87 -5.23
CA PHE A 151 -1.46 2.99 -5.96
C PHE A 151 -0.27 2.53 -6.80
N PHE A 152 -0.32 2.76 -8.11
CA PHE A 152 0.78 2.48 -9.02
C PHE A 152 0.68 3.35 -10.26
N ASN A 153 1.82 3.83 -10.77
CA ASN A 153 1.94 4.64 -11.98
C ASN A 153 0.89 5.78 -12.07
N ASN A 154 0.92 6.67 -11.08
CA ASN A 154 0.05 7.85 -11.01
C ASN A 154 -1.46 7.55 -10.96
N ARG A 155 -1.87 6.32 -10.65
CA ARG A 155 -3.27 5.92 -10.53
C ARG A 155 -3.52 5.21 -9.22
N LEU A 156 -4.65 5.52 -8.60
CA LEU A 156 -5.18 4.81 -7.46
C LEU A 156 -6.33 3.92 -7.93
N TYR A 157 -6.24 2.63 -7.69
CA TYR A 157 -7.25 1.64 -8.04
C TYR A 157 -7.95 1.09 -6.81
N ARG A 158 -9.18 0.61 -6.95
CA ARG A 158 -9.82 -0.20 -5.90
C ARG A 158 -9.09 -1.54 -5.79
N GLY A 159 -8.60 -1.90 -4.60
CA GLY A 159 -7.70 -3.04 -4.39
C GLY A 159 -8.25 -4.34 -4.99
N ASN A 160 -9.49 -4.70 -4.65
CA ASN A 160 -10.17 -5.91 -5.14
C ASN A 160 -10.65 -5.88 -6.61
N ARG A 161 -10.21 -4.89 -7.38
CA ARG A 161 -10.45 -4.81 -8.83
C ARG A 161 -9.16 -4.84 -9.64
N THR A 162 -8.02 -4.95 -8.96
CA THR A 162 -6.70 -4.92 -9.61
C THR A 162 -6.20 -6.30 -9.98
N THR A 163 -5.36 -6.34 -11.00
CA THR A 163 -4.52 -7.48 -11.36
C THR A 163 -3.19 -6.99 -11.91
N LYS A 164 -2.12 -7.78 -11.79
CA LYS A 164 -0.81 -7.48 -12.41
C LYS A 164 -0.93 -7.73 -13.91
N ALA A 165 -0.91 -6.66 -14.70
CA ALA A 165 -1.09 -6.72 -16.15
C ALA A 165 0.24 -6.87 -16.90
N HIS A 166 1.31 -6.28 -16.37
CA HIS A 166 2.64 -6.28 -16.99
C HIS A 166 3.74 -6.52 -15.95
N ALA A 167 4.65 -7.46 -16.24
CA ALA A 167 5.76 -7.77 -15.35
C ALA A 167 6.94 -6.81 -15.52
N ASP A 168 7.19 -6.35 -16.75
CA ASP A 168 8.41 -5.59 -17.10
C ASP A 168 8.20 -4.07 -17.26
N GLY A 169 6.95 -3.61 -17.28
CA GLY A 169 6.59 -2.21 -17.46
C GLY A 169 6.25 -1.49 -16.16
N PHE A 170 6.35 -0.15 -16.16
CA PHE A 170 5.86 0.68 -15.04
C PHE A 170 4.32 0.67 -14.94
N ASP A 171 3.60 0.35 -16.02
CA ASP A 171 2.16 0.06 -16.01
C ASP A 171 1.88 -1.36 -15.46
N ALA A 172 2.42 -1.69 -14.29
CA ALA A 172 2.41 -3.05 -13.77
C ALA A 172 0.99 -3.55 -13.42
N PHE A 173 0.09 -2.65 -13.02
CA PHE A 173 -1.26 -2.99 -12.55
C PHE A 173 -2.36 -2.37 -13.41
N ALA A 174 -3.44 -3.13 -13.61
CA ALA A 174 -4.65 -2.66 -14.26
C ALA A 174 -5.89 -3.01 -13.44
N SER A 175 -6.98 -2.28 -13.67
CA SER A 175 -8.32 -2.59 -13.19
C SER A 175 -9.27 -2.69 -14.40
N PRO A 176 -9.33 -3.86 -15.07
CA PRO A 176 -9.97 -3.97 -16.39
C PRO A 176 -11.47 -3.66 -16.39
N ASN A 177 -12.14 -3.93 -15.27
CA ASN A 177 -13.61 -3.88 -15.15
C ASN A 177 -14.10 -2.73 -14.25
N LEU A 178 -13.22 -1.83 -13.82
CA LEU A 178 -13.58 -0.65 -13.03
C LEU A 178 -12.57 0.46 -13.27
N SER A 179 -13.06 1.67 -13.54
CA SER A 179 -12.20 2.86 -13.62
C SER A 179 -11.37 3.05 -12.35
N PRO A 180 -10.17 3.67 -12.43
CA PRO A 180 -9.41 4.06 -11.25
C PRO A 180 -10.27 4.92 -10.30
N LEU A 181 -9.92 4.95 -9.02
CA LEU A 181 -10.54 5.84 -8.03
C LEU A 181 -10.03 7.27 -8.20
N LEU A 182 -8.76 7.43 -8.57
CA LEU A 182 -8.08 8.72 -8.68
C LEU A 182 -6.91 8.64 -9.66
N GLU A 183 -6.62 9.77 -10.31
CA GLU A 183 -5.42 10.00 -11.11
C GLU A 183 -4.58 11.11 -10.49
N ALA A 184 -3.29 10.86 -10.30
CA ALA A 184 -2.30 11.77 -9.71
C ALA A 184 -1.41 12.36 -10.81
N GLY A 185 -1.96 13.27 -11.61
CA GLY A 185 -1.22 14.09 -12.57
C GLY A 185 -0.73 15.41 -11.95
N ILE A 186 -0.51 16.44 -12.78
CA ILE A 186 -0.23 17.83 -12.30
C ILE A 186 -1.32 18.27 -11.31
N HIS A 187 -2.56 17.90 -11.61
CA HIS A 187 -3.67 18.00 -10.68
C HIS A 187 -4.15 16.60 -10.32
N ILE A 188 -4.41 16.40 -9.04
CA ILE A 188 -5.03 15.18 -8.54
C ILE A 188 -6.53 15.24 -8.84
N ARG A 189 -7.02 14.22 -9.55
CA ARG A 189 -8.43 14.12 -9.97
C ARG A 189 -9.04 12.84 -9.40
N ARG A 190 -10.01 13.00 -8.49
CA ARG A 190 -10.86 11.89 -8.08
C ARG A 190 -11.83 11.55 -9.22
N LEU A 191 -11.90 10.29 -9.58
CA LEU A 191 -12.83 9.79 -10.60
C LEU A 191 -14.15 9.42 -9.91
N GLY A 192 -15.27 9.62 -10.61
CA GLY A 192 -16.63 9.31 -10.12
C GLY A 192 -16.92 7.80 -10.05
N THR A 193 -15.97 7.01 -9.57
CA THR A 193 -16.05 5.56 -9.52
C THR A 193 -17.07 5.16 -8.45
N PRO A 194 -18.03 4.25 -8.77
CA PRO A 194 -19.07 3.86 -7.83
C PRO A 194 -18.49 3.34 -6.52
N PRO A 195 -19.12 3.63 -5.36
CA PRO A 195 -18.70 3.08 -4.06
C PRO A 195 -18.68 1.54 -4.10
N PRO A 196 -17.94 0.87 -3.21
CA PRO A 196 -17.92 -0.57 -3.16
C PRO A 196 -19.34 -1.08 -2.90
N LEU A 197 -19.71 -2.18 -3.57
CA LEU A 197 -20.93 -2.88 -3.24
C LEU A 197 -20.76 -3.43 -1.84
N ILE A 198 -21.40 -2.80 -0.85
CA ILE A 198 -21.43 -3.30 0.52
C ILE A 198 -22.26 -4.59 0.48
N LEU A 199 -21.59 -5.72 0.31
CA LEU A 199 -22.13 -6.99 0.76
C LEU A 199 -22.14 -6.87 2.29
N ARG A 200 -23.30 -6.49 2.85
CA ARG A 200 -23.59 -6.70 4.28
C ARG A 200 -23.68 -8.20 4.51
N ALA A 201 -22.56 -8.89 4.44
CA ALA A 201 -22.45 -10.28 4.77
C ALA A 201 -22.13 -10.31 6.26
N SER A 202 -23.13 -10.63 7.07
CA SER A 202 -22.95 -11.08 8.44
C SER A 202 -22.15 -12.41 8.40
N TRP A 203 -20.82 -12.31 8.30
CA TRP A 203 -19.89 -13.44 8.14
C TRP A 203 -19.68 -14.30 9.40
N TRP A 204 -20.56 -14.20 10.40
CA TRP A 204 -20.48 -14.95 11.67
C TRP A 204 -20.59 -16.50 11.53
N PHE A 205 -20.60 -17.09 10.33
CA PHE A 205 -20.94 -18.49 10.14
C PHE A 205 -19.91 -19.41 9.46
N ILE A 206 -18.75 -18.95 8.97
CA ILE A 206 -17.91 -19.82 8.10
C ILE A 206 -16.57 -20.29 8.68
N LEU A 207 -16.07 -19.78 9.81
CA LEU A 207 -14.72 -20.17 10.30
C LEU A 207 -14.61 -20.60 11.77
N LEU A 208 -15.70 -21.00 12.43
CA LEU A 208 -15.58 -21.74 13.69
C LEU A 208 -15.46 -23.24 13.42
N PRO A 209 -14.39 -23.93 13.88
CA PRO A 209 -14.38 -25.38 13.91
C PRO A 209 -15.51 -25.82 14.83
N ARG A 210 -16.43 -26.65 14.31
CA ARG A 210 -17.38 -27.36 15.17
C ARG A 210 -16.57 -28.32 16.04
N SER A 211 -16.30 -27.93 17.28
CA SER A 211 -15.94 -28.89 18.32
C SER A 211 -17.13 -29.84 18.49
N ARG A 212 -16.83 -31.14 18.42
CA ARG A 212 -17.65 -32.18 19.06
C ARG A 212 -17.04 -32.50 20.40
#